data_AF-A0A974TC13-F1
#
_entry.id   AF-A0A974TC13-F1
#
_cell.length_a   1.000
_cell.length_b   1.000
_cell.length_c   1.000
_cell.angle_alpha   90.00
_cell.angle_beta   90.00
_cell.angle_gamma   90.00
#
_symmetry.space_group_name_H-M   'P 1'
#
loop_
_entity.id
_entity.type
_entity.pdbx_description
1 polymer ?
#
loop_
_entity_poly.entity_id
_entity_poly.type
_entity_poly.pdbx_seq_one_letter_code
_entity_poly.pdbx_strand_id
1 'polypeptide(L)'
;MRRTTYYVFHSATAPDLRGITGDPDGAMLPASDGPWTLEEQIAPDEPWTLDLDQAVVAFGIVENGCYLWGPIPQKALKRRKP
;
A
#
# COMPACT_ATOMS: atom_id res chain seq x y z
N MET A 1 17.89 9.39 -8.07
CA MET A 1 16.70 8.55 -7.79
C MET A 1 15.55 9.15 -8.60
N ARG A 2 14.84 8.36 -9.42
CA ARG A 2 13.60 8.86 -10.06
C ARG A 2 12.61 9.15 -8.93
N ARG A 3 12.09 10.38 -8.86
CA ARG A 3 11.03 10.69 -7.90
C ARG A 3 9.74 10.08 -8.48
N THR A 4 9.11 9.17 -7.75
CA THR A 4 7.92 8.42 -8.17
C THR A 4 6.71 8.94 -7.42
N THR A 5 5.58 9.10 -8.10
CA THR A 5 4.29 9.40 -7.45
C THR A 5 3.82 8.17 -6.67
N TYR A 6 3.42 8.36 -5.42
CA TYR A 6 2.81 7.30 -4.61
C TYR A 6 1.31 7.49 -4.54
N TYR A 7 0.58 6.38 -4.55
CA TYR A 7 -0.86 6.34 -4.43
C TYR A 7 -1.22 5.53 -3.20
N VAL A 8 -1.95 6.13 -2.28
CA VAL A 8 -2.39 5.53 -1.02
C VAL A 8 -3.86 5.15 -1.17
N PHE A 9 -4.17 3.89 -0.91
CA PHE A 9 -5.51 3.34 -1.01
C PHE A 9 -5.96 2.81 0.33
N HIS A 10 -7.20 3.09 0.72
CA HIS A 10 -7.83 2.43 1.86
C HIS A 10 -8.56 1.16 1.41
N SER A 11 -8.52 0.13 2.25
CA SER A 11 -9.37 -1.05 2.06
C SER A 11 -10.79 -0.77 2.55
N ALA A 12 -11.78 -1.06 1.73
CA ALA A 12 -13.18 -0.98 2.13
C ALA A 12 -13.59 -2.12 3.08
N THR A 13 -12.85 -3.23 3.09
CA THR A 13 -13.14 -4.40 3.94
C THR A 13 -12.37 -4.39 5.27
N ALA A 14 -11.28 -3.62 5.34
CA ALA A 14 -10.47 -3.41 6.52
C ALA A 14 -10.14 -1.91 6.66
N PRO A 15 -10.93 -1.13 7.42
CA PRO A 15 -10.81 0.33 7.47
C PRO A 15 -9.44 0.82 7.99
N ASP A 16 -8.73 -0.03 8.73
CA ASP A 16 -7.41 0.29 9.23
C ASP A 16 -6.27 -0.13 8.28
N LEU A 17 -6.56 -0.89 7.23
CA LEU A 17 -5.59 -1.37 6.25
C LEU A 17 -5.50 -0.38 5.09
N ARG A 18 -4.27 0.07 4.78
CA ARG A 18 -4.01 0.82 3.56
C ARG A 18 -2.93 0.15 2.74
N GLY A 19 -3.01 0.35 1.44
CA GLY A 19 -2.04 -0.10 0.46
C GLY A 19 -1.43 1.09 -0.26
N ILE A 20 -0.11 1.05 -0.44
CA ILE A 20 0.64 2.08 -1.15
C ILE A 20 1.25 1.44 -2.39
N THR A 21 1.11 2.08 -3.54
CA THR A 21 1.72 1.62 -4.80
C THR A 21 2.20 2.81 -5.65
N GLY A 22 2.97 2.53 -6.70
CA GLY A 22 3.34 3.49 -7.73
C GLY A 22 2.36 3.56 -8.91
N ASP A 23 1.27 2.79 -8.85
CA ASP A 23 0.24 2.68 -9.89
C ASP A 23 -1.06 3.39 -9.48
N PRO A 24 -1.63 4.27 -10.33
CA PRO A 24 -2.86 5.01 -10.00
C PRO A 24 -4.11 4.14 -9.90
N ASP A 25 -4.11 2.95 -10.52
CA ASP A 25 -5.27 2.05 -10.53
C ASP A 25 -5.27 1.09 -9.34
N GLY A 26 -4.18 1.06 -8.56
CA GLY A 26 -4.04 0.10 -7.46
C GLY A 26 -3.97 -1.34 -7.94
N ALA A 27 -3.58 -1.60 -9.20
CA ALA A 27 -3.67 -2.91 -9.83
C ALA A 27 -2.80 -3.98 -9.14
N MET A 28 -1.75 -3.54 -8.45
CA MET A 28 -0.83 -4.39 -7.68
C MET A 28 -1.33 -4.70 -6.26
N LEU A 29 -2.44 -4.11 -5.83
CA LEU A 29 -2.99 -4.35 -4.50
C LEU A 29 -3.70 -5.71 -4.45
N PRO A 30 -3.63 -6.43 -3.30
CA PRO A 30 -4.24 -7.74 -3.19
C PRO A 30 -5.77 -7.63 -3.26
N ALA A 31 -6.37 -8.34 -4.22
CA ALA A 31 -7.81 -8.38 -4.40
C ALA A 31 -8.56 -8.94 -3.18
N SER A 32 -7.91 -9.80 -2.39
CA SER A 32 -8.47 -10.40 -1.16
C SER A 32 -8.82 -9.38 -0.09
N ASP A 33 -8.07 -8.28 -0.03
CA ASP A 33 -8.23 -7.23 0.96
C ASP A 33 -8.85 -5.95 0.33
N GLY A 34 -9.25 -6.04 -0.93
CA GLY A 34 -10.06 -5.01 -1.59
C GLY A 34 -11.54 -5.08 -1.19
N PRO A 35 -12.40 -4.28 -1.82
CA PRO A 35 -12.07 -3.27 -2.83
C PRO A 35 -11.26 -2.11 -2.23
N TRP A 36 -10.39 -1.54 -3.06
CA TRP A 36 -9.48 -0.46 -2.70
C TRP A 36 -10.00 0.86 -3.24
N THR A 37 -9.91 1.90 -2.43
CA THR A 37 -10.33 3.24 -2.81
C THR A 37 -9.16 4.18 -2.62
N LEU A 38 -8.85 4.97 -3.66
CA LEU A 38 -7.79 5.98 -3.58
C LEU A 38 -8.15 7.01 -2.49
N GLU A 39 -7.24 7.17 -1.53
CA GLU A 39 -7.35 8.09 -0.41
C GLU A 39 -6.47 9.33 -0.65
N GLU A 40 -5.23 9.13 -1.08
CA GLU A 40 -4.25 10.19 -1.24
C GLU A 40 -3.30 9.88 -2.42
N GLN A 41 -2.85 10.93 -3.10
CA GLN A 41 -1.76 10.88 -4.07
C GLN A 41 -0.63 11.77 -3.54
N ILE A 42 0.57 11.21 -3.41
CA ILE A 42 1.76 11.94 -2.97
C ILE A 42 2.65 12.13 -4.19
N ALA A 43 2.69 13.35 -4.72
CA ALA A 43 3.52 13.67 -5.86
C ALA A 43 5.01 13.60 -5.50
N PRO A 44 5.89 13.34 -6.48
CA PRO A 44 7.35 13.31 -6.28
C PRO A 44 7.95 14.57 -5.63
N ASP A 45 7.30 15.71 -5.83
CA ASP A 45 7.73 17.02 -5.33
C ASP A 45 6.96 17.44 -4.07
N GLU A 46 6.02 16.62 -3.62
CA GLU A 46 5.24 16.84 -2.41
C GLU A 46 6.00 16.31 -1.18
N PRO A 47 5.92 16.98 -0.02
CA PRO A 47 6.45 16.43 1.20
C PRO A 47 5.82 15.07 1.50
N TRP A 48 6.62 14.17 2.06
CA TRP A 48 6.12 12.90 2.55
C TRP A 48 5.24 13.13 3.79
N THR A 49 3.96 12.74 3.70
CA THR A 49 2.93 13.00 4.71
C THR A 49 2.63 11.81 5.61
N LEU A 50 3.09 10.61 5.25
CA LEU A 50 2.81 9.38 5.99
C LEU A 50 3.78 9.18 7.16
N ASP A 51 3.28 8.56 8.23
CA ASP A 51 4.08 8.17 9.42
C ASP A 51 4.98 6.93 9.15
N LEU A 52 5.34 6.69 7.89
CA LEU A 52 6.23 5.61 7.45
C LEU A 52 7.57 6.15 6.98
N ASP A 53 8.58 5.30 7.01
CA ASP A 53 9.81 5.58 6.28
C ASP A 53 9.59 5.41 4.77
N GLN A 54 9.74 6.50 4.03
CA GLN A 54 9.56 6.52 2.58
C GLN A 54 10.47 5.51 1.86
N ALA A 55 11.70 5.30 2.34
CA ALA A 55 12.63 4.37 1.72
C ALA A 55 12.18 2.91 1.92
N VAL A 56 11.61 2.59 3.08
CA VAL A 56 11.01 1.27 3.34
C VAL A 56 9.80 1.02 2.43
N VAL A 57 8.94 2.01 2.26
CA VAL A 57 7.79 1.92 1.34
C VAL A 57 8.26 1.74 -0.11
N ALA A 58 9.22 2.55 -0.55
CA ALA A 58 9.78 2.46 -1.88
C ALA A 58 10.39 1.08 -2.15
N PHE A 59 11.15 0.53 -1.19
CA PHE A 59 11.69 -0.82 -1.29
C PHE A 59 10.59 -1.87 -1.38
N GLY A 60 9.56 -1.79 -0.53
CA GLY A 60 8.43 -2.71 -0.56
C GLY A 60 7.68 -2.71 -1.89
N ILE A 61 7.46 -1.53 -2.48
CA ILE A 61 6.82 -1.37 -3.80
C ILE A 61 7.71 -1.93 -4.91
N VAL A 62 9.02 -1.69 -4.87
CA VAL A 62 9.96 -2.24 -5.87
C VAL A 62 9.98 -3.77 -5.84
N GLU A 63 9.97 -4.36 -4.64
CA GLU A 63 10.05 -5.82 -4.47
C GLU A 63 8.71 -6.53 -4.69
N ASN A 64 7.58 -5.93 -4.28
CA ASN A 64 6.27 -6.61 -4.23
C ASN A 64 5.18 -5.96 -5.10
N GLY A 65 5.45 -4.79 -5.70
CA GLY A 65 4.47 -3.99 -6.44
C GLY A 65 3.60 -3.09 -5.55
N CYS A 66 3.49 -3.39 -4.26
CA CYS A 66 2.79 -2.56 -3.27
C CYS A 66 3.39 -2.71 -1.86
N TYR A 67 3.05 -1.79 -0.96
CA TYR A 67 3.34 -1.84 0.46
C TYR A 67 2.03 -1.78 1.25
N LEU A 68 1.80 -2.70 2.18
CA LEU A 68 0.61 -2.71 3.03
C LEU A 68 0.96 -2.26 4.45
N TRP A 69 0.18 -1.35 5.01
CA TRP A 69 0.31 -0.92 6.41
C TRP A 69 -1.01 -0.99 7.16
N GLY A 70 -0.94 -1.09 8.48
CA GLY A 70 -2.09 -1.25 9.36
C GLY A 70 -2.29 -2.68 9.85
N PRO A 71 -3.29 -2.92 10.72
CA PRO A 71 -3.61 -4.24 11.23
C PRO A 71 -4.13 -5.10 10.08
N ILE A 72 -3.24 -5.94 9.54
CA ILE A 72 -3.62 -6.93 8.54
C ILE A 72 -4.66 -7.84 9.19
N PRO A 73 -5.88 -7.96 8.62
CA PRO A 73 -6.87 -8.86 9.18
C PRO A 73 -6.28 -10.26 9.28
N GLN A 74 -6.25 -10.81 10.51
CA GLN A 74 -5.61 -12.08 10.88
C GLN A 74 -6.06 -13.29 10.03
N LYS A 75 -7.06 -13.12 9.15
CA LYS A 75 -7.49 -14.11 8.16
C LYS A 75 -6.39 -14.45 7.13
N ALA A 76 -5.53 -13.50 6.76
CA ALA A 76 -4.44 -13.74 5.81
C ALA A 76 -3.32 -14.64 6.38
N LEU A 77 -3.18 -14.73 7.70
CA LEU A 77 -2.13 -15.52 8.37
C LEU A 77 -2.53 -17.00 8.60
N LYS A 78 -3.76 -17.41 8.25
CA LYS A 78 -4.24 -18.81 8.44
C LYS A 78 -3.88 -19.78 7.30
N ARG A 79 -2.93 -19.45 6.43
CA ARG A 79 -2.38 -20.38 5.42
C ARG A 79 -0.87 -20.51 5.53
N ARG A 80 -0.39 -21.11 6.62
CA ARG A 80 0.90 -21.81 6.67
C ARG A 80 0.92 -22.75 7.88
N LYS A 81 0.62 -24.02 7.64
CA LYS A 81 1.08 -25.12 8.50
C LYS A 81 1.30 -26.35 7.61
N PRO A 82 2.55 -26.80 7.39
CA PRO A 82 2.80 -28.22 7.21
C PRO A 82 2.62 -28.96 8.56
#